data_AF-A0AAU2Z970-F1
#
_entry.id   AF-A0AAU2Z970-F1
#
_cell.length_a   1.000
_cell.length_b   1.000
_cell.length_c   1.000
_cell.angle_alpha   90.00
_cell.angle_beta   90.00
_cell.angle_gamma   90.00
#
_symmetry.space_group_name_H-M   'P 1'
#
loop_
_entity.id
_entity.type
_entity.pdbx_description
1 polymer ?
#
loop_
_entity_poly.entity_id
_entity_poly.type
_entity_poly.pdbx_seq_one_letter_code
_entity_poly.pdbx_strand_id
1 'polypeptide(L)'
;MARQPYATPEQLTAWTGQPAPADAERLLARAGEDIDSALLTAVYPVDDDGDPLDPQIRAALADATCAQVEYQLAAGDDGTGAAGQWDSVSIGPVSLSGRSSRTSTTGGVELAPRADRALRRAGLTPGCVMPW
;
A
#
# COMPACT_ATOMS: atom_id res chain seq x y z
N MET A 1 -4.11 -4.24 -19.70
CA MET A 1 -3.77 -5.53 -19.08
C MET A 1 -3.53 -5.25 -17.61
N ALA A 2 -4.17 -5.97 -16.70
CA ALA A 2 -3.93 -5.79 -15.27
C ALA A 2 -2.54 -6.36 -14.95
N ARG A 3 -1.67 -5.55 -14.35
CA ARG A 3 -0.36 -5.97 -13.86
C ARG A 3 -0.56 -7.01 -12.74
N GLN A 4 0.34 -8.00 -12.62
CA GLN A 4 0.32 -8.86 -11.43
C GLN A 4 0.66 -8.03 -10.18
N PRO A 5 0.03 -8.31 -9.02
CA PRO A 5 0.36 -7.63 -7.78
C PRO A 5 1.81 -7.89 -7.38
N TYR A 6 2.46 -6.88 -6.80
CA TYR A 6 3.86 -6.96 -6.38
C TYR A 6 4.12 -7.96 -5.24
N ALA A 7 3.07 -8.44 -4.58
CA ALA A 7 3.13 -9.38 -3.48
C ALA A 7 2.16 -10.54 -3.67
N THR A 8 2.54 -11.71 -3.16
CA THR A 8 1.71 -12.92 -3.15
C THR A 8 1.00 -13.13 -1.81
N PRO A 9 -0.06 -13.97 -1.75
CA PRO A 9 -0.71 -14.33 -0.49
C PRO A 9 0.24 -14.96 0.54
N GLU A 10 1.25 -15.71 0.10
CA GLU A 10 2.27 -16.30 0.97
C GLU A 10 3.16 -15.22 1.59
N GLN A 11 3.55 -14.21 0.81
CA GLN A 11 4.31 -13.06 1.32
C GLN A 11 3.47 -12.24 2.31
N LEU A 12 2.17 -12.05 2.05
CA LEU A 12 1.26 -11.40 2.98
C LEU A 12 1.11 -12.18 4.30
N THR A 13 1.06 -13.51 4.21
CA THR A 13 1.01 -14.40 5.38
C THR A 13 2.31 -14.27 6.19
N ALA A 14 3.46 -14.26 5.52
CA ALA A 14 4.76 -14.08 6.16
C ALA A 14 4.91 -12.68 6.81
N TRP A 15 4.38 -11.64 6.15
CA TRP A 15 4.40 -10.26 6.64
C TRP A 15 3.56 -10.07 7.90
N THR A 16 2.31 -10.53 7.88
CA THR A 16 1.34 -10.34 8.97
C THR A 16 1.49 -11.35 10.10
N GLY A 17 2.13 -12.49 9.83
CA GLY A 17 2.17 -13.64 10.74
C GLY A 17 0.79 -14.29 10.96
N GLN A 18 -0.19 -13.98 10.10
CA GLN A 18 -1.56 -14.49 10.15
C GLN A 18 -1.89 -15.15 8.81
N PRO A 19 -2.80 -16.15 8.77
CA PRO A 19 -3.24 -16.73 7.52
C PRO A 19 -3.84 -15.65 6.60
N ALA A 20 -3.47 -15.67 5.32
CA ALA A 20 -4.04 -14.76 4.34
C ALA A 20 -5.58 -14.91 4.28
N PRO A 21 -6.32 -13.79 4.14
CA PRO A 21 -7.76 -13.82 3.99
C PRO A 21 -8.18 -14.52 2.69
N ALA A 22 -9.42 -15.00 2.64
CA ALA A 22 -9.93 -15.75 1.48
C ALA A 22 -9.93 -14.95 0.17
N ASP A 23 -9.99 -13.62 0.25
CA ASP A 23 -9.95 -12.68 -0.86
C ASP A 23 -8.60 -11.95 -0.98
N ALA A 24 -7.52 -12.51 -0.42
CA ALA A 24 -6.19 -11.91 -0.42
C ALA A 24 -5.70 -11.48 -1.81
N GLU A 25 -5.91 -12.29 -2.85
CA GLU A 25 -5.50 -11.93 -4.22
C GLU A 25 -6.16 -10.64 -4.70
N ARG A 26 -7.45 -10.45 -4.40
CA ARG A 26 -8.19 -9.24 -4.76
C ARG A 26 -7.69 -8.04 -3.99
N LEU A 27 -7.40 -8.20 -2.69
CA LEU A 27 -6.85 -7.14 -1.84
C LEU A 27 -5.45 -6.73 -2.33
N LEU A 28 -4.61 -7.71 -2.65
CA LEU A 28 -3.26 -7.49 -3.16
C LEU A 28 -3.27 -6.79 -4.53
N ALA A 29 -4.22 -7.14 -5.41
CA ALA A 29 -4.39 -6.46 -6.69
C ALA A 29 -4.73 -4.98 -6.52
N ARG A 30 -5.72 -4.67 -5.66
CA ARG A 30 -6.11 -3.27 -5.36
C ARG A 30 -5.00 -2.48 -4.70
N ALA A 31 -4.33 -3.08 -3.70
CA ALA A 31 -3.15 -2.49 -3.09
C ALA A 31 -2.02 -2.29 -4.12
N GLY A 32 -1.88 -3.19 -5.10
CA GLY A 32 -0.95 -3.01 -6.22
C GLY A 32 -1.26 -1.77 -7.05
N GLU A 33 -2.53 -1.53 -7.38
CA GLU A 33 -2.99 -0.34 -8.12
C GLU A 33 -2.71 0.97 -7.33
N ASP A 34 -2.88 0.92 -6.01
CA ASP A 34 -2.51 2.01 -5.09
C ASP A 34 -1.01 2.31 -5.15
N ILE A 35 -0.17 1.26 -5.12
CA ILE A 35 1.28 1.39 -5.25
C ILE A 35 1.66 1.91 -6.65
N ASP A 36 1.07 1.41 -7.72
CA ASP A 36 1.31 1.90 -9.09
C ASP A 36 1.03 3.40 -9.23
N SER A 37 -0.06 3.86 -8.60
CA SER A 37 -0.41 5.29 -8.57
C SER A 37 0.63 6.13 -7.81
N ALA A 38 1.26 5.57 -6.78
CA ALA A 38 2.34 6.21 -6.05
C ALA A 38 3.66 6.27 -6.86
N LEU A 39 3.85 5.30 -7.75
CA LEU A 39 5.07 5.12 -8.56
C LEU A 39 5.07 5.90 -9.88
N LEU A 40 4.05 6.72 -10.18
CA LEU A 40 3.90 7.43 -11.46
C LEU A 40 5.15 8.19 -11.94
N THR A 41 6.03 8.61 -11.03
CA THR A 41 7.28 9.34 -11.36
C THR A 41 8.56 8.58 -11.00
N ALA A 42 8.43 7.34 -10.51
CA ALA A 42 9.57 6.52 -10.16
C ALA A 42 10.28 6.02 -11.43
N VAL A 43 11.62 5.99 -11.40
CA VAL A 43 12.45 5.49 -12.50
C VAL A 43 13.34 4.38 -11.99
N TYR A 44 13.15 3.17 -12.53
CA TYR A 44 13.97 2.00 -12.21
C TYR A 44 13.96 1.00 -13.38
N PRO A 45 14.98 0.12 -13.50
CA PRO A 45 15.02 -0.88 -14.55
C PRO A 45 13.94 -1.95 -14.37
N VAL A 46 13.26 -2.28 -15.46
CA VAL A 46 12.22 -3.32 -15.52
C VAL A 46 12.47 -4.30 -16.65
N ASP A 47 11.90 -5.50 -16.56
CA ASP A 47 11.84 -6.45 -17.67
C ASP A 47 10.69 -6.14 -18.66
N ASP A 48 10.49 -7.02 -19.64
CA ASP A 48 9.47 -6.87 -20.69
C ASP A 48 8.03 -6.91 -20.14
N ASP A 49 7.83 -7.51 -18.97
CA ASP A 49 6.54 -7.59 -18.26
C ASP A 49 6.33 -6.38 -17.33
N GLY A 50 7.35 -5.52 -17.20
CA GLY A 50 7.32 -4.32 -16.37
C GLY A 50 7.76 -4.56 -14.92
N ASP A 51 8.30 -5.73 -14.60
CA ASP A 51 8.72 -6.09 -13.25
C ASP A 51 10.12 -5.57 -12.91
N PRO A 52 10.35 -5.05 -11.69
CA PRO A 52 11.66 -4.50 -11.32
C PRO A 52 12.75 -5.54 -11.43
N LEU A 53 13.83 -5.21 -12.13
CA LEU A 53 15.03 -6.05 -12.25
C LEU A 53 15.87 -6.02 -10.97
N ASP A 54 15.84 -4.91 -10.23
CA ASP A 54 16.55 -4.79 -8.96
C ASP A 54 15.79 -5.56 -7.86
N PRO A 55 16.42 -6.57 -7.23
CA PRO A 55 15.78 -7.34 -6.17
C PRO A 55 15.43 -6.48 -4.93
N GLN A 56 16.15 -5.38 -4.67
CA GLN A 56 15.83 -4.48 -3.56
C GLN A 56 14.54 -3.70 -3.84
N ILE A 57 14.36 -3.24 -5.08
CA ILE A 57 13.13 -2.56 -5.50
C ILE A 57 11.97 -3.53 -5.46
N ARG A 58 12.14 -4.74 -6.00
CA ARG A 58 11.10 -5.78 -5.95
C ARG A 58 10.66 -6.10 -4.52
N ALA A 59 11.60 -6.24 -3.60
CA ALA A 59 11.30 -6.44 -2.18
C ALA A 59 10.57 -5.24 -1.57
N ALA A 60 11.00 -4.01 -1.88
CA ALA A 60 10.36 -2.80 -1.37
C ALA A 60 8.92 -2.65 -1.87
N LEU A 61 8.64 -3.01 -3.12
CA LEU A 61 7.29 -3.01 -3.69
C LEU A 61 6.41 -4.08 -3.04
N ALA A 62 6.93 -5.30 -2.85
CA ALA A 62 6.22 -6.35 -2.14
C ALA A 62 5.87 -5.95 -0.70
N ASP A 63 6.85 -5.42 0.05
CA ASP A 63 6.66 -4.90 1.41
C ASP A 63 5.61 -3.77 1.44
N ALA A 64 5.66 -2.86 0.47
CA ALA A 64 4.71 -1.76 0.37
C ALA A 64 3.28 -2.26 0.10
N THR A 65 3.11 -3.21 -0.81
CA THR A 65 1.80 -3.83 -1.10
C THR A 65 1.27 -4.60 0.11
N CYS A 66 2.10 -5.40 0.80
CA CYS A 66 1.68 -6.08 2.02
C CYS A 66 1.27 -5.09 3.14
N ALA A 67 2.04 -4.02 3.32
CA ALA A 67 1.73 -2.97 4.29
C ALA A 67 0.44 -2.20 3.96
N GLN A 68 0.14 -2.00 2.67
CA GLN A 68 -1.10 -1.38 2.21
C GLN A 68 -2.31 -2.27 2.55
N VAL A 69 -2.22 -3.58 2.28
CA VAL A 69 -3.28 -4.55 2.65
C VAL A 69 -3.46 -4.63 4.16
N GLU A 70 -2.37 -4.69 4.94
CA GLU A 70 -2.41 -4.68 6.42
C GLU A 70 -3.19 -3.46 6.95
N TYR A 71 -2.93 -2.28 6.38
CA TYR A 71 -3.61 -1.05 6.76
C TYR A 71 -5.09 -1.06 6.39
N GLN A 72 -5.44 -1.48 5.17
CA GLN A 72 -6.83 -1.59 4.71
C GLN A 72 -7.62 -2.56 5.59
N LEU A 73 -7.06 -3.74 5.89
CA LEU A 73 -7.68 -4.73 6.77
C LEU A 73 -7.87 -4.19 8.20
N ALA A 74 -6.86 -3.52 8.76
CA ALA A 74 -7.00 -2.86 10.05
C ALA A 74 -8.13 -1.80 9.99
N ALA A 75 -8.22 -1.05 8.89
CA ALA A 75 -9.24 -0.04 8.68
C ALA A 75 -10.67 -0.58 8.46
N GLY A 76 -10.82 -1.90 8.28
CA GLY A 76 -12.08 -2.49 7.82
C GLY A 76 -12.43 -2.13 6.37
N ASP A 77 -11.43 -1.72 5.58
CA ASP A 77 -11.53 -1.42 4.16
C ASP A 77 -11.13 -2.64 3.32
N ASP A 78 -11.77 -2.80 2.16
CA ASP A 78 -11.43 -3.80 1.17
C ASP A 78 -10.55 -3.22 0.03
N GLY A 79 -10.00 -2.02 0.24
CA GLY A 79 -9.17 -1.31 -0.72
C GLY A 79 -9.97 -0.53 -1.76
N THR A 80 -11.26 -0.29 -1.52
CA THR A 80 -12.08 0.58 -2.39
C THR A 80 -12.10 2.03 -1.92
N GLY A 81 -11.65 2.30 -0.68
CA GLY A 81 -11.80 3.60 -0.04
C GLY A 81 -13.22 3.87 0.45
N ALA A 82 -14.15 2.91 0.33
CA ALA A 82 -15.54 3.08 0.75
C ALA A 82 -15.71 3.03 2.28
N ALA A 83 -14.80 2.35 2.98
CA ALA A 83 -14.85 2.23 4.45
C ALA A 83 -14.51 3.55 5.16
N GLY A 84 -13.81 4.48 4.49
CA GLY A 84 -13.47 5.81 5.02
C GLY A 84 -14.67 6.71 5.38
N GLN A 85 -15.91 6.27 5.11
CA GLN A 85 -17.12 6.95 5.57
C GLN A 85 -17.54 6.63 7.02
N TRP A 86 -16.99 5.59 7.66
CA TRP A 86 -17.38 5.20 9.03
C TRP A 86 -16.18 4.96 9.96
N ASP A 87 -16.12 5.78 11.01
CA ASP A 87 -15.00 5.95 11.93
C ASP A 87 -15.05 4.92 13.10
N SER A 88 -14.37 3.77 12.96
CA SER A 88 -13.76 3.08 14.11
C SER A 88 -12.83 1.96 13.67
N VAL A 89 -11.57 2.00 14.10
CA VAL A 89 -10.55 0.98 13.85
C VAL A 89 -9.90 0.57 15.16
N SER A 90 -9.82 -0.73 15.41
CA SER A 90 -9.09 -1.30 16.55
C SER A 90 -7.83 -2.00 16.06
N ILE A 91 -6.65 -1.49 16.43
CA ILE A 91 -5.36 -2.15 16.21
C ILE A 91 -4.88 -2.69 17.55
N GLY A 92 -5.18 -3.96 17.84
CA GLY A 92 -4.84 -4.58 19.12
C GLY A 92 -5.38 -3.79 20.33
N PRO A 93 -4.66 -3.67 21.47
CA PRO A 93 -5.14 -2.93 22.63
C PRO A 93 -5.17 -1.40 22.44
N VAL A 94 -4.79 -0.89 21.27
CA VAL A 94 -4.72 0.56 21.01
C VAL A 94 -5.93 0.99 20.20
N SER A 95 -6.83 1.72 20.84
CA SER A 95 -7.96 2.39 20.18
C SER A 95 -7.52 3.77 19.70
N LEU A 96 -7.64 4.02 18.39
CA LEU A 96 -7.49 5.36 17.82
C LEU A 96 -8.87 6.02 17.78
N SER A 97 -9.07 7.07 18.57
CA SER A 97 -10.24 7.95 18.47
C SER A 97 -9.75 9.38 18.24
N GLY A 98 -9.96 9.89 17.04
CA GLY A 98 -9.59 11.25 16.65
C GLY A 98 -10.63 11.81 15.68
N ARG A 99 -10.93 13.10 15.79
CA ARG A 99 -11.84 13.79 14.88
C ARG A 99 -11.18 13.88 13.50
N SER A 100 -11.63 13.08 12.54
CA SER A 100 -11.16 13.15 11.15
C SER A 100 -11.68 14.42 10.47
N SER A 101 -10.98 15.54 10.64
CA SER A 101 -11.01 16.63 9.66
C SER A 101 -10.01 16.31 8.55
N ARG A 102 -10.19 15.18 7.87
CA ARG A 102 -9.54 14.97 6.57
C ARG A 102 -10.38 15.72 5.55
N THR A 103 -9.93 16.91 5.18
CA THR A 103 -10.29 17.47 3.89
C THR A 103 -9.90 16.41 2.87
N SER A 104 -10.88 15.79 2.22
CA SER A 104 -10.67 14.92 1.08
C SER A 104 -10.03 15.76 -0.03
N THR A 105 -8.71 15.89 0.01
CA THR A 105 -7.96 16.39 -1.13
C THR A 105 -8.10 15.33 -2.20
N THR A 106 -8.82 15.65 -3.27
CA THR A 106 -9.01 14.86 -4.49
C THR A 106 -7.68 14.69 -5.27
N GLY A 107 -6.59 14.35 -4.59
CA GLY A 107 -5.23 14.59 -5.05
C GLY A 107 -4.22 13.45 -4.88
N GLY A 108 -4.60 12.29 -4.34
CA GLY A 108 -3.69 11.15 -4.26
C GLY A 108 -4.29 9.94 -3.57
N VAL A 109 -3.71 8.77 -3.83
CA VAL A 109 -3.98 7.52 -3.12
C VAL A 109 -3.57 7.67 -1.65
N GLU A 110 -4.44 7.27 -0.72
CA GLU A 110 -4.08 7.20 0.71
C GLU A 110 -3.20 5.97 0.93
N LEU A 111 -1.88 6.18 0.88
CA LEU A 111 -0.91 5.14 1.20
C LEU A 111 -0.82 4.92 2.73
N ALA A 112 -0.73 3.65 3.10
CA ALA A 112 -0.38 3.24 4.44
C ALA A 112 0.96 3.85 4.86
N PRO A 113 1.09 4.36 6.10
CA PRO A 113 2.35 4.97 6.57
C PRO A 113 3.56 4.03 6.46
N ARG A 114 3.36 2.71 6.57
CA ARG A 114 4.44 1.72 6.41
C ARG A 114 4.79 1.50 4.93
N ALA A 115 3.80 1.52 4.03
CA ALA A 115 4.01 1.45 2.60
C ALA A 115 4.81 2.66 2.09
N ASP A 116 4.40 3.88 2.46
CA ASP A 116 5.13 5.12 2.13
C ASP A 116 6.60 5.07 2.63
N ARG A 117 6.84 4.60 3.87
CA ARG A 117 8.20 4.41 4.38
C ARG A 117 9.02 3.36 3.62
N ALA A 118 8.39 2.29 3.13
CA ALA A 118 9.08 1.29 2.30
C ALA A 118 9.52 1.91 0.97
N LEU A 119 8.61 2.59 0.28
CA LEU A 119 8.90 3.26 -0.99
C LEU A 119 9.93 4.39 -0.85
N ARG A 120 9.83 5.21 0.21
CA ARG A 120 10.81 6.28 0.50
C ARG A 120 12.20 5.74 0.73
N ARG A 121 12.35 4.66 1.50
CA ARG A 121 13.66 4.04 1.76
C ARG A 121 14.29 3.46 0.50
N ALA A 122 13.47 3.02 -0.45
CA ALA A 122 13.90 2.53 -1.75
C ALA A 122 14.13 3.66 -2.79
N GLY A 123 13.88 4.92 -2.44
CA GLY A 123 14.04 6.06 -3.35
C GLY A 123 12.97 6.14 -4.45
N LEU A 124 11.82 5.48 -4.25
CA LEU A 124 10.77 5.33 -5.26
C LEU A 124 9.69 6.41 -5.19
N THR A 125 9.68 7.23 -4.14
CA THR A 125 8.73 8.36 -4.01
C THR A 125 9.44 9.67 -4.32
N PRO A 126 8.77 10.60 -5.04
CA PRO A 126 9.34 11.92 -5.27
C PRO A 126 9.59 12.63 -3.94
N GLY A 127 10.73 13.33 -3.84
CA GLY A 127 11.01 14.21 -2.71
C GLY A 127 9.90 15.26 -2.59
N CYS A 128 9.48 15.59 -1.36
CA CYS A 128 8.46 16.61 -1.19
C CYS A 128 8.99 17.98 -1.67
N VAL A 129 8.21 18.66 -2.50
CA VAL A 129 8.45 20.09 -2.79
C VAL A 129 7.99 20.85 -1.56
N MET A 130 8.95 21.30 -0.74
CA MET A 130 8.66 22.18 0.38
C MET A 130 8.46 23.59 -0.19
N PRO A 131 7.27 24.21 -0.03
CA PRO A 131 7.17 25.65 -0.23
C PRO A 131 8.07 26.32 0.79
N TRP A 132 8.85 27.29 0.32
CA TRP A 132 9.69 28.15 1.15
C TRP A 132 8.85 29.11 1.99
#